data_AF-A0A1D7YKD5-F1
#
_entry.id   AF-A0A1D7YKD5-F1
#
_cell.length_a   1.000
_cell.length_b   1.000
_cell.length_c   1.000
_cell.angle_alpha   90.00
_cell.angle_beta   90.00
_cell.angle_gamma   90.00
#
_symmetry.space_group_name_H-M   'P 1'
#
loop_
_entity.id
_entity.type
_entity.pdbx_description
1 polymer ?
#
loop_
_entity_poly.entity_id
_entity_poly.type
_entity_poly.pdbx_seq_one_letter_code
_entity_poly.pdbx_strand_id
1 'polypeptide(L)'
;MTEPQPITSIRPSNLSAQLHYRAPGNPPSTLAASAISNAFPGLEFDFRNIWRRIFEGIELHEADNLVVRADPDHQELEGCRLLRVAGEPVVGSLLGPQLPRGTSDPLTSAGNPDGVTMLEWSNSLAKVLDGHAGRPVACEFTMQPSDSPVGIPDDPATLRSVDLVIRPLFAVSEAAEGWMTVIDEQLVQPGDLTRSLCSPWQNDYRECACYYWAASRPDYVNVDVDEQGVSVGNNWLSVHREPKEYVLDNGRDTRLLTYENLFREWQSHLRFIVGGRDYPDDGRPTHNP
;
A
#
# COMPACT_ATOMS: atom_id res chain seq x y z
N MET A 1 -32.84 -4.25 36.33
CA MET A 1 -32.45 -4.12 34.91
C MET A 1 -32.20 -2.64 34.66
N THR A 2 -30.93 -2.24 34.63
CA THR A 2 -30.52 -0.86 34.35
C THR A 2 -30.38 -0.69 32.85
N GLU A 3 -31.09 0.29 32.30
CA GLU A 3 -31.00 0.67 30.88
C GLU A 3 -29.57 1.08 30.51
N PRO A 4 -29.10 0.75 29.29
CA PRO A 4 -27.80 1.19 28.81
C PRO A 4 -27.82 2.71 28.60
N GLN A 5 -26.91 3.41 29.29
CA GLN A 5 -26.71 4.84 29.13
C GLN A 5 -26.21 5.15 27.70
N PRO A 6 -26.74 6.20 27.04
CA PRO A 6 -26.24 6.62 25.74
C PRO A 6 -24.81 7.14 25.89
N ILE A 7 -23.90 6.68 25.02
CA ILE A 7 -22.52 7.16 24.94
C ILE A 7 -22.55 8.60 24.40
N THR A 8 -22.58 9.59 25.28
CA THR A 8 -22.69 11.01 24.92
C THR A 8 -21.34 11.70 24.71
N SER A 9 -20.21 11.03 24.92
CA SER A 9 -18.89 11.63 24.72
C SER A 9 -17.79 10.56 24.65
N ILE A 10 -17.21 10.37 23.47
CA ILE A 10 -15.90 9.71 23.34
C ILE A 10 -14.87 10.73 23.80
N ARG A 11 -14.15 10.46 24.89
CA ARG A 11 -12.99 11.27 25.27
C ARG A 11 -11.81 10.90 24.34
N PRO A 12 -11.28 11.84 23.55
CA PRO A 12 -10.33 11.59 22.46
C PRO A 12 -8.88 11.33 22.93
N SER A 13 -8.64 10.89 24.17
CA SER A 13 -7.28 10.68 24.67
C SER A 13 -6.77 9.25 24.49
N ASN A 14 -7.67 8.26 24.28
CA ASN A 14 -7.24 6.90 24.00
C ASN A 14 -7.03 6.72 22.50
N LEU A 15 -5.82 7.01 22.03
CA LEU A 15 -5.42 6.91 20.63
C LEU A 15 -5.59 5.49 20.08
N SER A 16 -5.33 4.46 20.89
CA SER A 16 -5.57 3.06 20.49
C SER A 16 -7.06 2.79 20.27
N ALA A 17 -7.94 3.28 21.16
CA ALA A 17 -9.38 3.12 20.98
C ALA A 17 -9.90 3.87 19.75
N GLN A 18 -9.32 5.03 19.41
CA GLN A 18 -9.65 5.75 18.17
C GLN A 18 -9.19 4.99 16.92
N LEU A 19 -7.96 4.46 16.91
CA LEU A 19 -7.44 3.69 15.79
C LEU A 19 -8.24 2.40 15.54
N HIS A 20 -8.73 1.77 16.61
CA HIS A 20 -9.56 0.57 16.54
C HIS A 20 -11.07 0.84 16.47
N TYR A 21 -11.49 2.11 16.49
CA TYR A 21 -12.90 2.45 16.39
C TYR A 21 -13.38 2.19 14.96
N ARG A 22 -14.28 1.21 14.84
CA ARG A 22 -15.03 0.95 13.61
C ARG A 22 -16.42 1.55 13.75
N ALA A 23 -16.75 2.51 12.89
CA ALA A 23 -18.10 3.07 12.86
C ALA A 23 -19.15 1.96 12.64
N PRO A 24 -20.30 2.01 13.34
CA PRO A 24 -21.39 1.06 13.13
C PRO A 24 -21.79 0.98 11.65
N GLY A 25 -21.91 -0.24 11.12
CA GLY A 25 -22.26 -0.48 9.71
C GLY A 25 -21.08 -0.67 8.76
N ASN A 26 -19.86 -0.26 9.15
CA ASN A 26 -18.68 -0.49 8.32
C ASN A 26 -18.17 -1.93 8.46
N PRO A 27 -17.77 -2.63 7.37
CA PRO A 27 -17.17 -3.97 7.45
C PRO A 27 -15.79 -3.93 8.14
N PRO A 28 -15.28 -5.06 8.68
CA PRO A 28 -13.96 -5.09 9.32
C PRO A 28 -12.81 -4.59 8.43
N SER A 29 -12.97 -4.70 7.11
CA SER A 29 -12.00 -4.26 6.09
C SER A 29 -11.82 -2.74 5.98
N THR A 30 -12.65 -1.93 6.66
CA THR A 30 -12.51 -0.46 6.63
C THR A 30 -11.49 0.08 7.64
N LEU A 31 -10.82 -0.77 8.41
CA LEU A 31 -9.81 -0.33 9.38
C LEU A 31 -8.42 -0.30 8.73
N ALA A 32 -7.55 0.61 9.17
CA ALA A 32 -6.16 0.61 8.68
C ALA A 32 -5.45 -0.74 8.96
N ALA A 33 -5.82 -1.41 10.06
CA ALA A 33 -5.29 -2.72 10.41
C ALA A 33 -5.70 -3.87 9.47
N SER A 34 -6.75 -3.68 8.66
CA SER A 34 -7.16 -4.66 7.63
C SER A 34 -6.54 -4.37 6.27
N ALA A 35 -5.84 -3.26 6.11
CA ALA A 35 -5.12 -2.96 4.88
C ALA A 35 -3.84 -3.79 4.82
N ILE A 36 -3.62 -4.46 3.68
CA ILE A 36 -2.32 -5.07 3.38
C ILE A 36 -1.49 -3.99 2.68
N SER A 37 -0.80 -3.18 3.47
CA SER A 37 0.13 -2.15 2.97
C SER A 37 1.49 -2.81 2.72
N ASN A 38 1.78 -3.16 1.47
CA ASN A 38 3.11 -3.59 1.04
C ASN A 38 3.67 -2.57 0.01
N ALA A 39 4.71 -2.94 -0.74
CA ALA A 39 5.30 -2.07 -1.78
C ALA A 39 4.33 -1.74 -2.94
N PHE A 40 3.15 -2.38 -3.00
CA PHE A 40 2.10 -2.18 -3.98
C PHE A 40 0.86 -1.57 -3.31
N PRO A 41 0.10 -0.72 -4.02
CA PRO A 41 -1.09 -0.10 -3.46
C PRO A 41 -2.15 -1.16 -3.14
N GLY A 42 -3.03 -0.89 -2.16
CA GLY A 42 -4.25 -1.68 -2.00
C GLY A 42 -5.25 -1.37 -3.11
N LEU A 43 -6.32 -2.18 -3.21
CA LEU A 43 -7.44 -1.87 -4.12
C LEU A 43 -8.28 -0.70 -3.61
N GLU A 44 -8.17 -0.39 -2.32
CA GLU A 44 -8.99 0.58 -1.61
C GLU A 44 -8.34 1.98 -1.54
N PHE A 45 -7.02 2.01 -1.35
CA PHE A 45 -6.22 3.23 -1.31
C PHE A 45 -4.73 2.92 -1.51
N ASP A 46 -4.01 3.88 -2.05
CA ASP A 46 -2.55 3.89 -2.14
C ASP A 46 -1.95 4.73 -1.00
N PHE A 47 -1.60 4.05 0.08
CA PHE A 47 -1.00 4.63 1.28
C PHE A 47 0.35 5.32 0.99
N ARG A 48 1.03 4.98 -0.11
CA ARG A 48 2.32 5.57 -0.46
C ARG A 48 2.20 7.08 -0.72
N ASN A 49 1.01 7.56 -1.08
CA ASN A 49 0.76 8.99 -1.30
C ASN A 49 0.96 9.86 -0.06
N ILE A 50 0.89 9.28 1.15
CA ILE A 50 1.14 10.00 2.41
C ILE A 50 2.56 10.56 2.47
N TRP A 51 3.52 9.85 1.89
CA TRP A 51 4.93 10.19 2.00
C TRP A 51 5.36 11.29 1.03
N ARG A 52 4.56 11.57 0.00
CA ARG A 52 4.93 12.49 -1.08
C ARG A 52 5.30 13.87 -0.55
N ARG A 53 4.62 14.35 0.49
CA ARG A 53 4.84 15.69 1.07
C ARG A 53 5.42 15.64 2.48
N ILE A 54 6.07 14.53 2.83
CA ILE A 54 6.62 14.32 4.18
C ILE A 54 7.70 15.35 4.52
N PHE A 55 8.40 15.88 3.54
CA PHE A 55 9.35 16.99 3.70
C PHE A 55 8.69 18.30 3.28
N GLU A 56 8.85 19.35 4.09
CA GLU A 56 8.42 20.69 3.71
C GLU A 56 9.20 21.16 2.47
N GLY A 57 8.50 21.83 1.54
CA GLY A 57 9.12 22.45 0.37
C GLY A 57 9.38 21.53 -0.83
N ILE A 58 9.17 20.22 -0.71
CA ILE A 58 9.31 19.27 -1.85
C ILE A 58 8.15 18.27 -1.91
N GLU A 59 7.90 17.75 -3.11
CA GLU A 59 7.02 16.61 -3.36
C GLU A 59 7.82 15.47 -3.99
N LEU A 60 7.79 14.30 -3.37
CA LEU A 60 8.38 13.06 -3.85
C LEU A 60 7.39 12.27 -4.70
N HIS A 61 7.92 11.43 -5.59
CA HIS A 61 7.15 10.38 -6.23
C HIS A 61 6.66 9.38 -5.17
N GLU A 62 5.42 8.89 -5.27
CA GLU A 62 4.84 8.00 -4.25
C GLU A 62 5.60 6.68 -4.14
N ALA A 63 6.08 6.16 -5.27
CA ALA A 63 6.74 4.86 -5.36
C ALA A 63 8.25 4.94 -5.65
N ASP A 64 8.83 6.13 -5.64
CA ASP A 64 10.24 6.32 -6.01
C ASP A 64 10.89 7.47 -5.23
N ASN A 65 12.21 7.48 -5.10
CA ASN A 65 12.96 8.49 -4.35
C ASN A 65 13.21 9.78 -5.15
N LEU A 66 12.43 10.00 -6.20
CA LEU A 66 12.55 11.15 -7.10
C LEU A 66 11.76 12.34 -6.57
N VAL A 67 12.36 13.53 -6.56
CA VAL A 67 11.66 14.80 -6.32
C VAL A 67 10.92 15.19 -7.61
N VAL A 68 9.59 15.15 -7.58
CA VAL A 68 8.75 15.46 -8.75
C VAL A 68 8.33 16.93 -8.82
N ARG A 69 8.43 17.65 -7.70
CA ARG A 69 8.13 19.08 -7.61
C ARG A 69 8.85 19.66 -6.40
N ALA A 70 9.27 20.91 -6.51
CA ALA A 70 9.80 21.67 -5.38
C ALA A 70 9.26 23.10 -5.35
N ASP A 71 9.21 23.69 -4.15
CA ASP A 71 8.92 25.10 -3.95
C ASP A 71 10.10 25.97 -4.44
N PRO A 72 9.89 27.29 -4.68
CA PRO A 72 10.93 28.16 -5.25
C PRO A 72 12.28 28.14 -4.52
N ASP A 73 12.26 27.97 -3.19
CA ASP A 73 13.47 27.93 -2.35
C ASP A 73 14.25 26.61 -2.46
N HIS A 74 13.67 25.61 -3.12
CA HIS A 74 14.23 24.26 -3.33
C HIS A 74 14.15 23.81 -4.79
N GLN A 75 13.92 24.74 -5.72
CA GLN A 75 13.65 24.42 -7.12
C GLN A 75 14.76 23.57 -7.77
N GLU A 76 15.99 23.72 -7.30
CA GLU A 76 17.14 22.94 -7.76
C GLU A 76 17.11 21.46 -7.38
N LEU A 77 16.20 21.05 -6.46
CA LEU A 77 15.99 19.66 -6.10
C LEU A 77 15.06 18.93 -7.07
N GLU A 78 14.28 19.64 -7.90
CA GLU A 78 13.36 18.99 -8.84
C GLU A 78 14.11 18.09 -9.84
N GLY A 79 13.67 16.84 -9.95
CA GLY A 79 14.33 15.79 -10.73
C GLY A 79 15.54 15.13 -10.04
N CYS A 80 15.99 15.63 -8.89
CA CYS A 80 17.02 14.96 -8.10
C CYS A 80 16.45 13.76 -7.32
N ARG A 81 17.34 12.83 -6.96
CA ARG A 81 17.01 11.62 -6.20
C ARG A 81 17.42 11.77 -4.75
N LEU A 82 16.52 11.55 -3.80
CA LEU A 82 16.81 11.51 -2.36
C LEU A 82 17.53 10.20 -2.02
N LEU A 83 18.69 10.26 -1.39
CA LEU A 83 19.56 9.12 -1.13
C LEU A 83 19.70 8.82 0.37
N ARG A 84 19.74 9.85 1.22
CA ARG A 84 19.74 9.71 2.68
C ARG A 84 18.89 10.75 3.38
N VAL A 85 18.39 10.39 4.56
CA VAL A 85 17.68 11.28 5.48
C VAL A 85 18.23 11.06 6.88
N ALA A 86 18.76 12.11 7.51
CA ALA A 86 19.43 12.01 8.81
C ALA A 86 20.54 10.92 8.84
N GLY A 87 21.23 10.73 7.71
CA GLY A 87 22.26 9.70 7.52
C GLY A 87 21.74 8.28 7.23
N GLU A 88 20.44 8.01 7.44
CA GLU A 88 19.83 6.72 7.10
C GLU A 88 19.58 6.65 5.58
N PRO A 89 20.00 5.57 4.90
CA PRO A 89 19.80 5.42 3.46
C PRO A 89 18.33 5.15 3.13
N VAL A 90 17.85 5.75 2.04
CA VAL A 90 16.52 5.45 1.48
C VAL A 90 16.57 4.58 0.21
N VAL A 91 17.78 4.16 -0.18
CA VAL A 91 18.04 3.23 -1.28
C VAL A 91 18.85 2.03 -0.79
N GLY A 92 18.65 0.88 -1.42
CA GLY A 92 19.38 -0.36 -1.13
C GLY A 92 19.80 -1.10 -2.39
N SER A 93 20.89 -1.86 -2.30
CA SER A 93 21.37 -2.68 -3.42
C SER A 93 20.43 -3.85 -3.71
N LEU A 94 20.11 -4.04 -4.99
CA LEU A 94 19.42 -5.22 -5.51
C LEU A 94 20.47 -6.27 -5.88
N LEU A 95 20.48 -7.38 -5.13
CA LEU A 95 21.38 -8.50 -5.38
C LEU A 95 20.58 -9.73 -5.77
N GLY A 96 21.08 -10.49 -6.73
CA GLY A 96 20.47 -11.75 -7.12
C GLY A 96 21.14 -12.39 -8.33
N PRO A 97 20.72 -13.61 -8.68
CA PRO A 97 21.23 -14.27 -9.87
C PRO A 97 20.67 -13.61 -11.14
N GLN A 98 21.55 -13.12 -12.01
CA GLN A 98 21.15 -12.61 -13.33
C GLN A 98 20.81 -13.74 -14.32
N LEU A 99 21.29 -14.96 -14.05
CA LEU A 99 21.02 -16.16 -14.83
C LEU A 99 20.60 -17.32 -13.91
N PRO A 100 19.79 -18.28 -14.36
CA PRO A 100 19.43 -19.44 -13.56
C PRO A 100 20.67 -20.16 -13.02
N ARG A 101 20.70 -20.40 -11.69
CA ARG A 101 21.84 -21.01 -10.96
C ARG A 101 23.14 -20.18 -10.94
N GLY A 102 23.06 -18.88 -11.27
CA GLY A 102 24.17 -17.95 -11.15
C GLY A 102 24.52 -17.57 -9.70
N THR A 103 25.60 -16.82 -9.55
CA THR A 103 25.99 -16.15 -8.30
C THR A 103 25.07 -14.96 -8.00
N SER A 104 25.03 -14.55 -6.72
CA SER A 104 24.28 -13.37 -6.31
C SER A 104 25.11 -12.12 -6.59
N ASP A 105 24.81 -11.44 -7.69
CA ASP A 105 25.51 -10.24 -8.15
C ASP A 105 24.55 -9.03 -8.19
N PRO A 106 25.04 -7.79 -8.29
CA PRO A 106 24.17 -6.63 -8.51
C PRO A 106 23.25 -6.80 -9.72
N LEU A 107 21.96 -6.55 -9.54
CA LEU A 107 20.93 -6.67 -10.58
C LEU A 107 20.84 -5.37 -11.39
N THR A 108 21.80 -5.18 -12.29
CA THR A 108 21.91 -3.97 -13.13
C THR A 108 21.10 -4.10 -14.43
N SER A 109 20.59 -2.98 -14.94
CA SER A 109 19.99 -2.89 -16.28
C SER A 109 20.31 -1.53 -16.93
N ALA A 110 19.96 -1.34 -18.20
CA ALA A 110 20.14 -0.06 -18.88
C ALA A 110 19.41 1.10 -18.16
N GLY A 111 18.26 0.83 -17.53
CA GLY A 111 17.49 1.81 -16.76
C GLY A 111 17.82 1.85 -15.26
N ASN A 112 18.70 0.97 -14.79
CA ASN A 112 19.15 0.91 -13.39
C ASN A 112 20.60 0.41 -13.36
N PRO A 113 21.56 1.23 -13.80
CA PRO A 113 22.95 0.83 -13.96
C PRO A 113 23.62 0.50 -12.62
N ASP A 114 23.16 1.13 -11.54
CA ASP A 114 23.71 0.94 -10.19
C ASP A 114 23.12 -0.29 -9.48
N GLY A 115 22.07 -0.91 -10.05
CA GLY A 115 21.42 -2.07 -9.48
C GLY A 115 20.86 -1.79 -8.09
N VAL A 116 20.17 -0.67 -7.91
CA VAL A 116 19.60 -0.24 -6.62
C VAL A 116 18.09 -0.13 -6.70
N THR A 117 17.42 -0.18 -5.55
CA THR A 117 16.00 0.12 -5.41
C THR A 117 15.80 1.12 -4.28
N MET A 118 14.75 1.92 -4.37
CA MET A 118 14.24 2.63 -3.21
C MET A 118 13.76 1.62 -2.16
N LEU A 119 14.05 1.91 -0.90
CA LEU A 119 13.44 1.24 0.24
C LEU A 119 12.09 1.88 0.51
N GLU A 120 11.03 1.05 0.61
CA GLU A 120 9.67 1.53 0.87
C GLU A 120 9.63 2.52 2.05
N TRP A 121 8.90 3.62 1.88
CA TRP A 121 8.96 4.80 2.74
C TRP A 121 8.67 4.52 4.22
N SER A 122 7.69 3.66 4.53
CA SER A 122 7.38 3.33 5.92
C SER A 122 8.56 2.64 6.61
N ASN A 123 9.33 1.82 5.88
CA ASN A 123 10.52 1.17 6.39
C ASN A 123 11.72 2.12 6.47
N SER A 124 11.95 2.94 5.44
CA SER A 124 13.12 3.83 5.37
C SER A 124 13.00 5.05 6.30
N LEU A 125 11.78 5.53 6.56
CA LEU A 125 11.54 6.71 7.39
C LEU A 125 11.11 6.39 8.82
N ALA A 126 10.84 5.13 9.18
CA ALA A 126 10.36 4.76 10.52
C ALA A 126 11.23 5.35 11.65
N LYS A 127 12.56 5.17 11.58
CA LYS A 127 13.48 5.71 12.58
C LYS A 127 13.55 7.24 12.55
N VAL A 128 13.48 7.82 11.36
CA VAL A 128 13.58 9.25 11.15
C VAL A 128 12.37 9.95 11.76
N LEU A 129 11.16 9.42 11.53
CA LEU A 129 9.92 9.99 12.04
C LEU A 129 9.83 9.95 13.57
N ASP A 130 10.32 8.89 14.21
CA ASP A 130 10.34 8.76 15.67
C ASP A 130 11.19 9.85 16.34
N GLY A 131 12.34 10.22 15.75
CA GLY A 131 13.29 11.17 16.32
C GLY A 131 13.15 12.62 15.84
N HIS A 132 12.60 12.83 14.64
CA HIS A 132 12.77 14.09 13.90
C HIS A 132 11.48 14.71 13.34
N ALA A 133 10.30 14.15 13.61
CA ALA A 133 9.05 14.78 13.21
C ALA A 133 8.96 16.23 13.74
N GLY A 134 8.62 17.16 12.85
CA GLY A 134 8.56 18.60 13.10
C GLY A 134 9.92 19.31 13.19
N ARG A 135 11.03 18.66 12.82
CA ARG A 135 12.38 19.21 12.92
C ARG A 135 13.11 19.18 11.57
N PRO A 136 14.04 20.11 11.32
CA PRO A 136 14.93 20.04 10.18
C PRO A 136 15.88 18.84 10.31
N VAL A 137 16.10 18.13 9.22
CA VAL A 137 17.11 17.07 9.08
C VAL A 137 17.89 17.22 7.80
N ALA A 138 19.16 16.81 7.84
CA ALA A 138 19.98 16.73 6.63
C ALA A 138 19.43 15.66 5.69
N CYS A 139 19.02 16.10 4.50
CA CYS A 139 18.63 15.25 3.38
C CYS A 139 19.72 15.32 2.31
N GLU A 140 20.18 14.17 1.85
CA GLU A 140 21.21 14.07 0.81
C GLU A 140 20.59 13.61 -0.50
N PHE A 141 20.88 14.35 -1.57
CA PHE A 141 20.35 14.11 -2.91
C PHE A 141 21.49 13.90 -3.91
N THR A 142 21.15 13.37 -5.08
CA THR A 142 22.04 13.44 -6.25
C THR A 142 22.41 14.89 -6.56
N MET A 143 23.66 15.13 -6.98
CA MET A 143 24.12 16.47 -7.34
C MET A 143 23.34 17.10 -8.50
N GLN A 144 22.88 16.25 -9.42
CA GLN A 144 22.13 16.62 -10.63
C GLN A 144 20.86 15.77 -10.74
N PRO A 145 19.86 16.21 -11.52
CA PRO A 145 18.68 15.41 -11.82
C PRO A 145 19.02 14.05 -12.45
N SER A 146 18.22 13.03 -12.15
CA SER A 146 18.38 11.70 -12.71
C SER A 146 17.06 10.96 -12.86
N ASP A 147 16.70 10.64 -14.10
CA ASP A 147 15.53 9.81 -14.42
C ASP A 147 15.73 8.35 -13.99
N SER A 148 16.97 7.87 -13.91
CA SER A 148 17.30 6.52 -13.45
C SER A 148 17.53 6.47 -11.94
N PRO A 149 17.28 5.33 -11.27
CA PRO A 149 17.74 5.09 -9.90
C PRO A 149 19.25 5.27 -9.79
N VAL A 150 19.70 5.88 -8.71
CA VAL A 150 21.12 6.17 -8.45
C VAL A 150 21.49 5.62 -7.08
N GLY A 151 22.60 4.91 -7.01
CA GLY A 151 23.18 4.44 -5.76
C GLY A 151 23.79 5.58 -4.95
N ILE A 152 24.11 5.32 -3.68
CA ILE A 152 24.77 6.33 -2.85
C ILE A 152 26.24 6.39 -3.26
N PRO A 153 26.76 7.51 -3.79
CA PRO A 153 28.17 7.65 -4.14
C PRO A 153 29.06 7.56 -2.89
N ASP A 154 30.27 7.06 -3.07
CA ASP A 154 31.27 6.99 -1.99
C ASP A 154 31.83 8.36 -1.63
N ASP A 155 31.88 9.30 -2.58
CA ASP A 155 32.40 10.65 -2.38
C ASP A 155 31.27 11.63 -2.01
N PRO A 156 31.22 12.14 -0.76
CA PRO A 156 30.20 13.09 -0.33
C PRO A 156 30.22 14.40 -1.12
N ALA A 157 31.32 14.77 -1.78
CA ALA A 157 31.38 15.96 -2.62
C ALA A 157 30.50 15.85 -3.87
N THR A 158 30.04 14.65 -4.21
CA THR A 158 29.09 14.37 -5.30
C THR A 158 27.63 14.36 -4.85
N LEU A 159 27.37 14.73 -3.60
CA LEU A 159 26.04 14.84 -3.02
C LEU A 159 25.66 16.29 -2.78
N ARG A 160 24.37 16.56 -2.92
CA ARG A 160 23.77 17.82 -2.46
C ARG A 160 23.13 17.57 -1.11
N SER A 161 23.50 18.34 -0.09
CA SER A 161 22.89 18.26 1.23
C SER A 161 22.03 19.49 1.48
N VAL A 162 20.78 19.28 1.91
CA VAL A 162 19.82 20.33 2.25
C VAL A 162 19.09 19.93 3.53
N ASP A 163 18.96 20.86 4.47
CA ASP A 163 18.15 20.64 5.67
C ASP A 163 16.67 20.85 5.34
N LEU A 164 15.85 19.81 5.50
CA LEU A 164 14.40 19.88 5.27
C LEU A 164 13.64 19.52 6.55
N VAL A 165 12.55 20.25 6.82
CA VAL A 165 11.67 19.95 7.94
C VAL A 165 10.81 18.74 7.59
N ILE A 166 10.78 17.74 8.47
CA ILE A 166 9.87 16.60 8.34
C ILE A 166 8.51 16.97 8.93
N ARG A 167 7.45 16.88 8.15
CA ARG A 167 6.09 17.08 8.61
C ARG A 167 5.68 15.95 9.57
N PRO A 168 4.95 16.26 10.65
CA PRO A 168 4.28 15.24 11.45
C PRO A 168 3.26 14.46 10.63
N LEU A 169 3.12 13.16 10.91
CA LEU A 169 2.16 12.30 10.20
C LEU A 169 0.70 12.61 10.58
N PHE A 170 0.46 12.88 11.85
CA PHE A 170 -0.87 13.06 12.40
C PHE A 170 -1.18 14.54 12.67
N ALA A 171 -2.43 14.92 12.51
CA ALA A 171 -2.88 16.28 12.80
C ALA A 171 -2.83 16.59 14.31
N VAL A 172 -2.72 17.88 14.66
CA VAL A 172 -2.85 18.39 16.03
C VAL A 172 -4.18 19.11 16.16
N SER A 173 -4.90 18.89 17.26
CA SER A 173 -6.12 19.61 17.60
C SER A 173 -5.92 20.52 18.79
N GLU A 174 -6.24 21.80 18.63
CA GLU A 174 -6.34 22.75 19.75
C GLU A 174 -7.45 22.34 20.72
N ALA A 175 -8.59 21.85 20.21
CA ALA A 175 -9.73 21.44 21.03
C ALA A 175 -9.48 20.15 21.82
N ALA A 176 -8.63 19.25 21.31
CA ALA A 176 -8.23 18.03 22.00
C ALA A 176 -6.89 18.18 22.74
N GLU A 177 -6.27 19.37 22.71
CA GLU A 177 -4.98 19.68 23.32
C GLU A 177 -3.87 18.66 22.97
N GLY A 178 -3.78 18.23 21.71
CA GLY A 178 -2.77 17.25 21.31
C GLY A 178 -2.97 16.61 19.94
N TRP A 179 -2.19 15.54 19.70
CA TRP A 179 -2.25 14.75 18.48
C TRP A 179 -3.60 14.05 18.31
N MET A 180 -4.09 14.04 17.08
CA MET A 180 -5.24 13.27 16.64
C MET A 180 -4.80 11.94 16.02
N THR A 181 -5.73 11.02 15.79
CA THR A 181 -5.47 9.81 14.99
C THR A 181 -5.72 10.01 13.49
N VAL A 182 -5.94 11.25 13.06
CA VAL A 182 -6.19 11.61 11.65
C VAL A 182 -4.88 12.03 11.01
N ILE A 183 -4.63 11.59 9.78
CA ILE A 183 -3.47 12.01 9.00
C ILE A 183 -3.58 13.51 8.72
N ASP A 184 -2.47 14.24 8.83
CA ASP A 184 -2.46 15.68 8.56
C ASP A 184 -2.82 15.99 7.10
N GLU A 185 -3.76 16.92 6.88
CA GLU A 185 -4.23 17.29 5.53
C GLU A 185 -3.14 17.95 4.68
N GLN A 186 -2.04 18.42 5.29
CA GLN A 186 -0.87 18.91 4.56
C GLN A 186 -0.10 17.78 3.87
N LEU A 187 -0.21 16.54 4.37
CA LEU A 187 0.37 15.36 3.74
C LEU A 187 -0.53 14.82 2.62
N VAL A 188 -1.82 14.72 2.91
CA VAL A 188 -2.80 14.07 2.03
C VAL A 188 -3.97 15.00 1.77
N GLN A 189 -4.13 15.42 0.51
CA GLN A 189 -5.27 16.21 0.07
C GLN A 189 -6.41 15.30 -0.43
N PRO A 190 -7.64 15.83 -0.57
CA PRO A 190 -8.75 15.08 -1.15
C PRO A 190 -8.40 14.45 -2.50
N GLY A 191 -8.56 13.12 -2.60
CA GLY A 191 -8.26 12.34 -3.78
C GLY A 191 -6.84 11.78 -3.85
N ASP A 192 -5.90 12.24 -3.01
CA ASP A 192 -4.51 11.76 -3.07
C ASP A 192 -4.37 10.27 -2.75
N LEU A 193 -5.19 9.72 -1.86
CA LEU A 193 -5.14 8.28 -1.54
C LEU A 193 -5.65 7.38 -2.66
N THR A 194 -6.29 7.92 -3.70
CA THR A 194 -6.87 7.11 -4.79
C THR A 194 -6.34 7.49 -6.16
N ARG A 195 -5.55 8.57 -6.27
CA ARG A 195 -5.12 9.15 -7.56
C ARG A 195 -4.20 8.26 -8.39
N SER A 196 -3.43 7.39 -7.72
CA SER A 196 -2.45 6.49 -8.33
C SER A 196 -3.01 5.09 -8.57
N LEU A 197 -4.26 4.83 -8.16
CA LEU A 197 -4.95 3.59 -8.47
C LEU A 197 -5.43 3.59 -9.92
N CYS A 198 -5.60 2.42 -10.53
CA CYS A 198 -6.15 2.35 -11.87
C CYS A 198 -7.57 2.91 -11.93
N SER A 199 -7.83 3.70 -12.98
CA SER A 199 -9.16 4.18 -13.32
C SER A 199 -9.56 3.63 -14.71
N PRO A 200 -10.57 2.76 -14.80
CA PRO A 200 -11.44 2.30 -13.71
C PRO A 200 -10.78 1.19 -12.85
N TRP A 201 -11.18 1.09 -11.58
CA TRP A 201 -10.58 0.17 -10.58
C TRP A 201 -10.66 -1.32 -10.96
N GLN A 202 -11.63 -1.68 -11.82
CA GLN A 202 -11.78 -3.06 -12.29
C GLN A 202 -10.56 -3.57 -13.08
N ASN A 203 -9.72 -2.66 -13.61
CA ASN A 203 -8.44 -3.05 -14.21
C ASN A 203 -7.51 -3.67 -13.18
N ASP A 204 -7.20 -2.96 -12.09
CA ASP A 204 -6.37 -3.51 -11.00
C ASP A 204 -7.00 -4.77 -10.41
N TYR A 205 -8.33 -4.76 -10.26
CA TYR A 205 -9.07 -5.92 -9.77
C TYR A 205 -8.97 -7.15 -10.68
N ARG A 206 -8.81 -6.99 -12.00
CA ARG A 206 -8.64 -8.12 -12.92
C ARG A 206 -7.17 -8.50 -13.10
N GLU A 207 -6.29 -7.50 -13.19
CA GLU A 207 -4.90 -7.63 -13.61
C GLU A 207 -3.93 -8.03 -12.53
N CYS A 208 -4.25 -7.75 -11.25
CA CYS A 208 -3.31 -8.10 -10.21
C CYS A 208 -3.17 -9.62 -10.13
N ALA A 209 -2.14 -10.14 -10.79
CA ALA A 209 -1.73 -11.54 -10.77
C ALA A 209 -0.96 -11.88 -9.49
N CYS A 210 -0.74 -10.87 -8.64
CA CYS A 210 -0.12 -11.05 -7.35
C CYS A 210 -1.20 -11.28 -6.29
N TYR A 211 -1.04 -12.37 -5.54
CA TYR A 211 -1.94 -12.84 -4.47
C TYR A 211 -1.89 -11.98 -3.19
N TYR A 212 -1.53 -10.68 -3.32
CA TYR A 212 -1.22 -9.82 -2.18
C TYR A 212 -2.45 -9.37 -1.39
N TRP A 213 -3.65 -9.49 -1.96
CA TRP A 213 -4.86 -8.92 -1.37
C TRP A 213 -5.90 -9.97 -0.99
N ALA A 214 -5.48 -11.16 -0.58
CA ALA A 214 -6.40 -12.27 -0.32
C ALA A 214 -7.56 -11.93 0.65
N ALA A 215 -7.38 -10.94 1.54
CA ALA A 215 -8.42 -10.45 2.44
C ALA A 215 -9.53 -9.62 1.76
N SER A 216 -9.21 -8.92 0.67
CA SER A 216 -10.13 -8.00 -0.05
C SER A 216 -10.51 -8.50 -1.46
N ARG A 217 -9.63 -9.29 -2.06
CA ARG A 217 -9.79 -10.00 -3.33
C ARG A 217 -9.14 -11.38 -3.14
N PRO A 218 -9.88 -12.36 -2.59
CA PRO A 218 -9.34 -13.71 -2.44
C PRO A 218 -9.08 -14.30 -3.82
N ASP A 219 -8.11 -15.21 -3.91
CA ASP A 219 -7.84 -15.93 -5.15
C ASP A 219 -8.46 -17.33 -5.12
N TYR A 220 -8.53 -17.94 -3.93
CA TYR A 220 -9.02 -19.29 -3.70
C TYR A 220 -10.17 -19.30 -2.70
N VAL A 221 -11.35 -19.72 -3.15
CA VAL A 221 -12.61 -19.66 -2.37
C VAL A 221 -13.37 -20.98 -2.41
N ASN A 222 -14.39 -21.12 -1.55
CA ASN A 222 -15.23 -22.33 -1.43
C ASN A 222 -14.42 -23.60 -1.18
N VAL A 223 -13.38 -23.47 -0.35
CA VAL A 223 -12.38 -24.50 -0.11
C VAL A 223 -12.94 -25.61 0.77
N ASP A 224 -12.90 -26.83 0.28
CA ASP A 224 -13.05 -28.05 1.06
C ASP A 224 -11.68 -28.70 1.24
N VAL A 225 -11.45 -29.33 2.38
CA VAL A 225 -10.21 -30.06 2.68
C VAL A 225 -10.58 -31.50 3.01
N ASP A 226 -9.94 -32.46 2.36
CA ASP A 226 -10.17 -33.88 2.63
C ASP A 226 -9.42 -34.37 3.88
N GLU A 227 -9.63 -35.63 4.25
CA GLU A 227 -9.00 -36.26 5.42
C GLU A 227 -7.46 -36.31 5.33
N GLN A 228 -6.92 -36.21 4.11
CA GLN A 228 -5.49 -36.22 3.80
C GLN A 228 -4.89 -34.79 3.79
N GLY A 229 -5.72 -33.76 4.00
CA GLY A 229 -5.31 -32.37 3.98
C GLY A 229 -5.21 -31.77 2.57
N VAL A 230 -5.68 -32.48 1.54
CA VAL A 230 -5.74 -31.95 0.17
C VAL A 230 -6.96 -31.06 0.05
N SER A 231 -6.74 -29.82 -0.39
CA SER A 231 -7.82 -28.87 -0.58
C SER A 231 -8.30 -28.83 -2.02
N VAL A 232 -9.62 -28.69 -2.22
CA VAL A 232 -10.24 -28.36 -3.50
C VAL A 232 -11.13 -27.13 -3.35
N GLY A 233 -11.17 -26.26 -4.35
CA GLY A 233 -11.89 -25.00 -4.29
C GLY A 233 -11.88 -24.31 -5.65
N ASN A 234 -12.44 -23.10 -5.69
CA ASN A 234 -12.58 -22.33 -6.92
C ASN A 234 -11.58 -21.19 -7.00
N ASN A 235 -11.22 -20.83 -8.23
CA ASN A 235 -10.69 -19.50 -8.50
C ASN A 235 -11.81 -18.47 -8.25
N TRP A 236 -11.50 -17.41 -7.49
CA TRP A 236 -12.42 -16.31 -7.22
C TRP A 236 -13.01 -15.67 -8.48
N LEU A 237 -12.20 -15.54 -9.53
CA LEU A 237 -12.61 -14.97 -10.80
C LEU A 237 -13.37 -15.96 -11.69
N SER A 238 -13.67 -17.18 -11.25
CA SER A 238 -14.48 -18.08 -12.08
C SER A 238 -15.86 -17.46 -12.39
N VAL A 239 -16.42 -17.74 -13.56
CA VAL A 239 -17.79 -17.35 -13.91
C VAL A 239 -18.79 -18.30 -13.23
N HIS A 240 -18.41 -19.58 -13.12
CA HIS A 240 -19.19 -20.63 -12.48
C HIS A 240 -18.36 -21.31 -11.39
N ARG A 241 -19.01 -21.71 -10.29
CA ARG A 241 -18.36 -22.40 -9.16
C ARG A 241 -18.43 -23.92 -9.25
N GLU A 242 -19.26 -24.45 -10.15
CA GLU A 242 -19.45 -25.88 -10.36
C GLU A 242 -18.99 -26.31 -11.77
N PRO A 243 -18.23 -27.42 -11.89
CA PRO A 243 -17.70 -28.24 -10.80
C PRO A 243 -16.66 -27.48 -9.96
N LYS A 244 -16.48 -27.88 -8.70
CA LYS A 244 -15.46 -27.32 -7.80
C LYS A 244 -14.04 -27.66 -8.30
N GLU A 245 -13.48 -26.75 -9.10
CA GLU A 245 -12.15 -26.85 -9.72
C GLU A 245 -11.45 -25.49 -9.69
N TYR A 246 -10.14 -25.50 -9.40
CA TYR A 246 -9.31 -24.31 -9.48
C TYR A 246 -8.79 -24.12 -10.91
N VAL A 247 -9.28 -23.09 -11.58
CA VAL A 247 -8.84 -22.72 -12.92
C VAL A 247 -7.67 -21.75 -12.82
N LEU A 248 -6.51 -22.14 -13.37
CA LEU A 248 -5.34 -21.26 -13.43
C LEU A 248 -5.59 -20.12 -14.42
N ASP A 249 -5.46 -18.88 -13.96
CA ASP A 249 -5.62 -17.71 -14.81
C ASP A 249 -4.38 -17.49 -15.68
N ASN A 250 -4.52 -17.79 -16.97
CA ASN A 250 -3.50 -17.52 -18.00
C ASN A 250 -3.94 -16.40 -18.96
N GLY A 251 -5.00 -15.66 -18.61
CA GLY A 251 -5.60 -14.61 -19.45
C GLY A 251 -6.37 -15.11 -20.68
N ARG A 252 -6.55 -16.43 -20.85
CA ARG A 252 -7.20 -17.02 -22.04
C ARG A 252 -8.39 -17.94 -21.70
N ASP A 253 -8.48 -18.43 -20.47
CA ASP A 253 -9.56 -19.33 -20.06
C ASP A 253 -10.89 -18.58 -19.93
N THR A 254 -11.86 -18.94 -20.75
CA THR A 254 -13.19 -18.29 -20.81
C THR A 254 -14.07 -18.62 -19.61
N ARG A 255 -13.65 -19.55 -18.75
CA ARG A 255 -14.32 -19.84 -17.48
C ARG A 255 -14.05 -18.77 -16.43
N LEU A 256 -13.14 -17.82 -16.69
CA LEU A 256 -12.82 -16.72 -15.79
C LEU A 256 -13.44 -15.39 -16.28
N LEU A 257 -13.79 -14.52 -15.34
CA LEU A 257 -14.30 -13.19 -15.59
C LEU A 257 -13.29 -12.37 -16.41
N THR A 258 -13.82 -11.65 -17.38
CA THR A 258 -13.05 -10.72 -18.23
C THR A 258 -13.23 -9.28 -17.77
N TYR A 259 -12.40 -8.36 -18.28
CA TYR A 259 -12.62 -6.92 -18.09
C TYR A 259 -14.01 -6.49 -18.55
N GLU A 260 -14.48 -7.02 -19.69
CA GLU A 260 -15.80 -6.66 -20.21
C GLU A 260 -16.92 -7.06 -19.23
N ASN A 261 -16.81 -8.23 -18.60
CA ASN A 261 -17.77 -8.65 -17.57
C ASN A 261 -17.77 -7.67 -16.39
N LEU A 262 -16.59 -7.29 -15.89
CA LEU A 262 -16.47 -6.40 -14.74
C LEU A 262 -16.88 -4.96 -15.06
N PHE A 263 -16.57 -4.45 -16.25
CA PHE A 263 -16.96 -3.09 -16.64
C PHE A 263 -18.47 -2.95 -16.81
N ARG A 264 -19.13 -3.97 -17.36
CA ARG A 264 -20.57 -3.91 -17.62
C ARG A 264 -21.41 -4.28 -16.40
N GLU A 265 -21.01 -5.32 -15.68
CA GLU A 265 -21.89 -6.01 -14.72
C GLU A 265 -21.15 -6.51 -13.47
N TRP A 266 -20.09 -5.84 -13.00
CA TRP A 266 -19.33 -6.31 -11.82
C TRP A 266 -20.20 -6.66 -10.60
N GLN A 267 -21.30 -5.94 -10.36
CA GLN A 267 -22.20 -6.18 -9.23
C GLN A 267 -22.91 -7.55 -9.31
N SER A 268 -23.11 -8.10 -10.50
CA SER A 268 -23.72 -9.42 -10.67
C SER A 268 -22.71 -10.55 -10.45
N HIS A 269 -21.43 -10.26 -10.69
CA HIS A 269 -20.32 -11.20 -10.66
C HIS A 269 -19.58 -11.24 -9.32
N LEU A 270 -19.33 -10.08 -8.70
CA LEU A 270 -18.60 -9.95 -7.44
C LEU A 270 -19.56 -9.95 -6.26
N ARG A 271 -19.74 -11.12 -5.65
CA ARG A 271 -20.65 -11.32 -4.50
C ARG A 271 -19.90 -11.24 -3.19
N PHE A 272 -20.58 -10.84 -2.11
CA PHE A 272 -19.98 -10.87 -0.78
C PHE A 272 -19.74 -12.31 -0.32
N ILE A 273 -18.62 -12.52 0.38
CA ILE A 273 -18.32 -13.79 1.03
C ILE A 273 -18.93 -13.79 2.43
N VAL A 274 -19.78 -14.77 2.71
CA VAL A 274 -20.40 -14.97 4.03
C VAL A 274 -20.01 -16.36 4.52
N GLY A 275 -19.33 -16.42 5.67
CA GLY A 275 -18.88 -17.70 6.25
C GLY A 275 -17.89 -18.48 5.36
N GLY A 276 -17.09 -17.79 4.54
CA GLY A 276 -16.14 -18.40 3.60
C GLY A 276 -16.76 -18.88 2.28
N ARG A 277 -18.05 -18.60 2.05
CA ARG A 277 -18.77 -18.95 0.81
C ARG A 277 -19.24 -17.71 0.07
N ASP A 278 -19.03 -17.65 -1.24
CA ASP A 278 -19.40 -16.53 -2.10
C ASP A 278 -20.68 -16.78 -2.92
N TYR A 279 -21.26 -17.96 -2.73
CA TYR A 279 -22.48 -18.44 -3.38
C TYR A 279 -23.48 -18.85 -2.29
N PRO A 280 -24.79 -18.57 -2.44
CA PRO A 280 -25.77 -19.07 -1.48
C PRO A 280 -25.75 -20.59 -1.49
N ASP A 281 -25.53 -21.18 -0.31
CA ASP A 281 -25.94 -22.56 -0.08
C ASP A 281 -27.42 -22.66 -0.48
N ASP A 282 -27.77 -23.70 -1.21
CA ASP A 282 -29.13 -24.08 -1.58
C ASP A 282 -29.99 -24.51 -0.37
N GLY A 283 -29.71 -23.95 0.81
CA GLY A 283 -30.56 -24.00 1.99
C GLY A 283 -30.53 -25.33 2.73
N ARG A 284 -29.49 -26.17 2.58
CA ARG A 284 -29.39 -27.40 3.37
C ARG A 284 -28.61 -27.13 4.66
N PRO A 285 -29.25 -27.17 5.84
CA PRO A 285 -28.55 -27.08 7.10
C PRO A 285 -27.65 -28.31 7.23
N THR A 286 -26.34 -28.11 7.17
CA THR A 286 -25.38 -29.12 7.61
C THR A 286 -25.47 -29.18 9.13
N HIS A 287 -26.15 -30.21 9.63
CA HIS A 287 -26.09 -30.58 11.03
C HIS A 287 -24.62 -30.83 11.44
N ASN A 288 -24.11 -29.98 12.31
CA ASN A 288 -22.95 -30.30 13.14
C ASN A 288 -23.39 -31.16 14.33
N PRO A 289 -22.47 -31.98 14.84
CA PRO A 289 -21.84 -31.66 16.12
C PRO A 289 -20.48 -30.99 15.93
#